data_AF-A0A377AIF1-F1
#
_entry.id   AF-A0A377AIF1-F1
#
_cell.length_a   1.000
_cell.length_b   1.000
_cell.length_c   1.000
_cell.angle_alpha   90.00
_cell.angle_beta   90.00
_cell.angle_gamma   90.00
#
_symmetry.space_group_name_H-M   'P 1'
#
loop_
_entity.id
_entity.type
_entity.pdbx_description
1 polymer ?
#
loop_
_entity_poly.entity_id
_entity_poly.type
_entity_poly.pdbx_seq_one_letter_code
_entity_poly.pdbx_strand_id
1 'polypeptide(L)'
;MVMGQEKLYIEKELSWLSFNERVLQEAADKSNPLIERMRFLGIYSNNLDEFYKVRFAELKRRIIISEEQGSNSHSRHLLGKIQSRVLKADQEFDGLYNELLLEMGATRSS
;
A
#
# COMPACT_ATOMS: atom_id res chain seq x y z
N MET A 1 31.52 6.92 13.85
CA MET A 1 30.26 6.16 13.87
C MET A 1 29.13 7.18 13.86
N VAL A 2 28.52 7.44 12.70
CA VAL A 2 27.44 8.43 12.58
C VAL A 2 26.17 7.73 13.06
N MET A 3 25.68 8.10 14.24
CA MET A 3 24.37 7.65 14.69
C MET A 3 23.34 8.24 13.73
N GLY A 4 22.65 7.38 12.97
CA GLY A 4 21.55 7.81 12.13
C GLY A 4 20.53 8.53 12.99
N GLN A 5 20.25 9.80 12.70
CA GLN A 5 19.23 10.56 13.41
C GLN A 5 17.91 9.77 13.38
N GLU A 6 17.35 9.50 14.55
CA GLU A 6 16.02 8.92 14.69
C GLU A 6 15.03 9.78 13.91
N LYS A 7 14.24 9.15 13.02
CA LYS A 7 13.19 9.87 12.29
C LYS A 7 12.11 10.30 13.28
N LEU A 8 12.12 11.59 13.64
CA LEU A 8 11.14 12.19 14.55
C LEU A 8 9.70 12.12 14.00
N TYR A 9 9.53 12.04 12.68
CA TYR A 9 8.23 11.96 12.00
C TYR A 9 8.22 10.89 10.89
N ILE A 10 7.05 10.28 10.70
CA ILE A 10 6.79 9.34 9.61
C ILE A 10 6.23 10.11 8.41
N GLU A 11 6.71 9.78 7.21
CA GLU A 11 6.23 10.37 5.96
C GLU A 11 4.74 10.05 5.76
N LYS A 12 3.94 11.05 5.40
CA LYS A 12 2.48 10.92 5.29
C LYS A 12 2.05 9.83 4.31
N GLU A 13 2.80 9.64 3.22
CA GLU A 13 2.54 8.63 2.20
C GLU A 13 2.78 7.22 2.73
N LEU A 14 3.85 7.02 3.51
CA LEU A 14 4.14 5.72 4.12
C LEU A 14 3.13 5.36 5.22
N SER A 15 2.68 6.37 5.97
CA SER A 15 1.59 6.19 6.95
C SER A 15 0.28 5.79 6.26
N TRP A 16 -0.05 6.45 5.14
CA TRP A 16 -1.23 6.12 4.35
C TRP A 16 -1.16 4.69 3.78
N LEU A 17 0.00 4.27 3.24
CA LEU A 17 0.18 2.88 2.78
C LEU A 17 0.02 1.87 3.92
N SER A 18 0.52 2.20 5.11
CA SER A 18 0.34 1.35 6.31
C SER A 18 -1.14 1.27 6.74
N PHE A 19 -1.93 2.32 6.49
CA PHE A 19 -3.37 2.27 6.69
C PHE A 19 -4.04 1.33 5.68
N ASN A 20 -3.69 1.43 4.39
CA ASN A 20 -4.28 0.57 3.38
C ASN A 20 -3.88 -0.90 3.57
N GLU A 21 -2.66 -1.17 4.06
CA GLU A 21 -2.21 -2.51 4.45
C GLU A 21 -3.12 -3.14 5.53
N ARG A 22 -3.67 -2.35 6.46
CA ARG A 22 -4.67 -2.85 7.42
C ARG A 22 -5.98 -3.25 6.76
N VAL A 23 -6.38 -2.57 5.68
CA VAL A 23 -7.55 -3.00 4.88
C VAL A 23 -7.29 -4.36 4.23
N LEU A 24 -6.06 -4.60 3.77
CA LEU A 24 -5.66 -5.90 3.24
C LEU A 24 -5.64 -7.00 4.31
N GLN A 25 -5.29 -6.65 5.56
CA GLN A 25 -5.38 -7.57 6.71
C GLN A 25 -6.83 -8.01 6.97
N GLU A 26 -7.81 -7.12 6.84
CA GLU A 26 -9.23 -7.49 6.96
C GLU A 26 -9.69 -8.47 5.86
N ALA A 27 -9.09 -8.39 4.66
CA ALA A 27 -9.31 -9.37 3.60
C ALA A 27 -8.65 -10.74 3.89
N ALA A 28 -7.59 -10.76 4.69
CA ALA A 28 -6.91 -11.98 5.12
C ALA A 28 -7.54 -12.65 6.33
N ASP A 29 -8.26 -11.91 7.18
CA ASP A 29 -8.80 -12.43 8.44
C ASP A 29 -9.93 -13.43 8.20
N LYS A 30 -9.66 -14.71 8.50
CA LYS A 30 -10.63 -15.81 8.39
C LYS A 30 -11.81 -15.69 9.35
N SER A 31 -11.73 -14.82 10.36
CA SER A 31 -12.87 -14.49 11.23
C SER A 31 -13.95 -13.70 10.48
N ASN A 32 -13.57 -12.98 9.42
CA ASN A 32 -14.49 -12.27 8.54
C ASN A 32 -15.15 -13.25 7.53
N PRO A 33 -16.47 -13.11 7.27
CA PRO A 33 -17.16 -13.89 6.24
C PRO A 33 -16.49 -13.75 4.87
N LEU A 34 -16.48 -14.83 4.08
CA LEU A 34 -15.79 -14.90 2.78
C LEU A 34 -16.14 -13.72 1.85
N ILE A 35 -17.43 -13.35 1.77
CA ILE A 35 -17.87 -12.24 0.93
C ILE A 35 -17.40 -10.87 1.49
N GLU A 36 -17.30 -10.71 2.80
CA GLU A 36 -16.71 -9.50 3.40
C GLU A 36 -15.22 -9.38 3.07
N ARG A 37 -14.47 -10.49 3.15
CA ARG A 37 -13.06 -10.52 2.74
C ARG A 37 -12.87 -10.11 1.27
N MET A 38 -13.72 -10.61 0.37
CA MET A 38 -13.72 -10.19 -1.04
C MET A 38 -14.05 -8.70 -1.21
N ARG A 39 -14.97 -8.16 -0.39
CA ARG A 39 -15.26 -6.72 -0.38
C ARG A 39 -14.04 -5.91 0.09
N PHE A 40 -13.32 -6.36 1.11
CA PHE A 40 -12.10 -5.70 1.56
C PHE A 40 -11.01 -5.65 0.50
N LEU A 41 -10.85 -6.67 -0.35
CA LEU A 41 -9.97 -6.58 -1.53
C LEU A 41 -10.41 -5.45 -2.46
N GLY A 42 -11.70 -5.32 -2.75
CA GLY A 42 -12.23 -4.22 -3.57
C GLY A 42 -11.99 -2.83 -2.95
N ILE A 43 -12.18 -2.71 -1.62
CA ILE A 43 -11.91 -1.46 -0.88
C ILE A 43 -10.42 -1.12 -0.93
N TYR A 44 -9.55 -2.11 -0.71
CA TYR A 44 -8.10 -1.94 -0.79
C TYR A 44 -7.67 -1.41 -2.18
N SER A 45 -8.18 -2.01 -3.26
CA SER A 45 -7.86 -1.59 -4.63
C SER A 45 -8.35 -0.17 -4.92
N ASN A 46 -9.59 0.16 -4.54
CA ASN A 46 -10.14 1.50 -4.74
C ASN A 46 -9.35 2.58 -3.98
N ASN A 47 -8.92 2.27 -2.75
CA ASN A 47 -8.07 3.15 -1.97
C ASN A 47 -6.70 3.35 -2.64
N LEU A 48 -6.08 2.28 -3.12
CA LEU A 48 -4.76 2.34 -3.77
C LEU A 48 -4.83 3.19 -5.05
N ASP A 49 -5.91 3.05 -5.82
CA ASP A 49 -6.23 3.88 -6.97
C ASP A 49 -6.27 5.38 -6.62
N GLU A 50 -6.97 5.73 -5.53
CA GLU A 50 -7.07 7.10 -5.02
C GLU A 50 -5.72 7.63 -4.54
N PHE A 51 -4.91 6.77 -3.90
CA PHE A 51 -3.54 7.12 -3.52
C PHE A 51 -2.70 7.50 -4.74
N TYR A 52 -2.79 6.76 -5.84
CA TYR A 52 -2.08 7.10 -7.07
C TYR A 52 -2.56 8.39 -7.70
N LYS A 53 -3.89 8.57 -7.80
CA LYS A 53 -4.51 9.74 -8.44
C LYS A 53 -4.19 11.03 -7.71
N VAL A 54 -4.26 11.03 -6.38
CA VAL A 54 -4.12 12.26 -5.58
C VAL A 54 -2.76 12.36 -4.92
N ARG A 55 -2.40 11.40 -4.06
CA ARG A 55 -1.24 11.52 -3.17
C ARG A 55 0.08 11.34 -3.89
N PHE A 56 0.17 10.33 -4.76
CA PHE A 56 1.40 10.08 -5.52
C PHE A 56 1.65 11.16 -6.58
N ALA A 57 0.60 11.67 -7.22
CA ALA A 57 0.70 12.80 -8.13
C ALA A 57 1.20 14.07 -7.42
N GLU A 58 0.70 14.35 -6.20
CA GLU A 58 1.19 15.45 -5.38
C GLU A 58 2.65 15.27 -4.98
N LEU A 59 3.04 14.07 -4.54
CA LEU A 59 4.42 13.75 -4.19
C LEU A 59 5.35 13.98 -5.38
N LYS A 60 4.99 13.49 -6.57
CA LYS A 60 5.79 13.72 -7.80
C LYS A 60 6.02 15.21 -8.06
N ARG A 61 4.98 16.05 -7.93
CA ARG A 61 5.13 17.50 -8.11
C ARG A 61 6.10 18.12 -7.09
N ARG A 62 5.99 17.74 -5.81
CA ARG A 62 6.90 18.22 -4.75
C ARG A 62 8.35 17.82 -5.05
N ILE A 63 8.55 16.61 -5.55
CA ILE A 63 9.88 16.11 -5.91
C ILE A 63 10.47 16.92 -7.07
N ILE A 64 9.70 17.14 -8.14
CA ILE A 64 10.15 17.94 -9.29
C ILE A 64 10.59 19.34 -8.83
N ILE A 65 9.77 20.01 -8.01
CA ILE A 65 10.11 21.34 -7.46
C ILE A 65 11.37 21.28 -6.59
N SER A 66 11.53 20.24 -5.77
CA SER A 66 12.73 20.07 -4.92
C SER A 66 13.99 19.77 -5.74
N GLU A 67 13.85 19.06 -6.87
CA GLU A 67 14.96 18.76 -7.78
C GLU A 67 15.43 20.04 -8.49
N GLU A 68 14.52 20.93 -8.91
CA GLU A 68 14.86 22.26 -9.44
C GLU A 68 15.63 23.12 -8.42
N GLN A 69 15.40 22.90 -7.12
CA GLN A 69 16.06 23.62 -6.02
C GLN A 69 17.34 22.92 -5.50
N GLY A 70 17.75 21.79 -6.11
CA GLY A 70 18.99 21.09 -5.77
C GLY A 70 18.92 20.12 -4.57
N SER A 71 17.72 19.82 -4.04
CA SER A 71 17.53 18.87 -2.93
C SER A 71 17.06 17.51 -3.44
N ASN A 72 18.00 16.57 -3.62
CA ASN A 72 17.75 15.37 -4.44
C ASN A 72 17.68 14.02 -3.67
N SER A 73 18.44 13.88 -2.58
CA SER A 73 18.67 12.56 -1.97
C SER A 73 17.46 12.01 -1.18
N HIS A 74 16.76 12.85 -0.42
CA HIS A 74 15.65 12.41 0.44
C HIS A 74 14.41 12.00 -0.36
N SER A 75 14.08 12.77 -1.40
CA SER A 75 12.93 12.56 -2.29
C SER A 75 12.98 11.21 -3.01
N ARG A 76 14.14 10.85 -3.57
CA ARG A 76 14.33 9.56 -4.26
C ARG A 76 14.26 8.37 -3.32
N HIS A 77 14.82 8.52 -2.12
CA HIS A 77 14.75 7.49 -1.10
C HIS A 77 13.31 7.24 -0.63
N LEU A 78 12.49 8.29 -0.50
CA LEU A 78 11.06 8.15 -0.20
C LEU A 78 10.30 7.43 -1.31
N LEU A 79 10.52 7.79 -2.58
CA LEU A 79 9.92 7.08 -3.72
C LEU A 79 10.27 5.60 -3.74
N GLY A 80 11.55 5.26 -3.51
CA GLY A 80 11.98 3.87 -3.43
C GLY A 80 11.27 3.10 -2.31
N LYS A 81 11.07 3.71 -1.14
CA LYS A 81 10.30 3.11 -0.04
C LYS A 81 8.83 2.91 -0.38
N ILE A 82 8.20 3.89 -1.03
CA ILE A 82 6.80 3.79 -1.48
C ILE A 82 6.67 2.66 -2.49
N GLN A 83 7.52 2.62 -3.52
CA GLN A 83 7.50 1.59 -4.54
C GLN A 83 7.71 0.20 -3.95
N SER A 84 8.69 0.04 -3.05
CA SER A 84 8.93 -1.23 -2.38
C SER A 84 7.73 -1.70 -1.56
N ARG A 85 7.05 -0.79 -0.84
CA ARG A 85 5.84 -1.14 -0.09
C ARG A 85 4.66 -1.51 -0.98
N VAL A 86 4.45 -0.77 -2.06
CA VAL A 86 3.38 -1.12 -3.01
C VAL A 86 3.64 -2.50 -3.61
N LEU A 87 4.86 -2.76 -4.10
CA LEU A 87 5.19 -4.05 -4.71
C LEU A 87 4.99 -5.23 -3.74
N LYS A 88 5.34 -5.06 -2.46
CA LYS A 88 5.09 -6.07 -1.43
C LYS A 88 3.58 -6.29 -1.24
N ALA A 89 2.81 -5.22 -1.12
CA ALA A 89 1.37 -5.30 -0.91
C ALA A 89 0.62 -5.86 -2.13
N ASP A 90 1.13 -5.64 -3.35
CA ASP A 90 0.61 -6.21 -4.60
C ASP A 90 0.78 -7.74 -4.62
N GLN A 91 1.96 -8.23 -4.23
CA GLN A 91 2.21 -9.67 -4.08
C GLN A 91 1.30 -10.32 -3.03
N GLU A 92 1.06 -9.64 -1.90
CA GLU A 92 0.14 -10.10 -0.86
C GLU A 92 -1.31 -10.11 -1.35
N PHE A 93 -1.71 -9.08 -2.11
CA PHE A 93 -3.03 -8.98 -2.73
C PHE A 93 -3.29 -10.14 -3.70
N ASP A 94 -2.35 -10.44 -4.60
CA ASP A 94 -2.48 -11.54 -5.56
C ASP A 94 -2.60 -12.90 -4.85
N GLY A 95 -1.80 -13.09 -3.78
CA GLY A 95 -1.89 -14.29 -2.95
C GLY A 95 -3.28 -14.47 -2.33
N LEU A 96 -3.78 -13.42 -1.68
CA LEU A 96 -5.11 -13.42 -1.04
C LEU A 96 -6.23 -13.59 -2.06
N TYR A 97 -6.17 -12.91 -3.19
CA TYR A 97 -7.17 -13.00 -4.24
C TYR A 97 -7.33 -14.45 -4.74
N ASN A 98 -6.21 -15.11 -5.04
CA ASN A 98 -6.22 -16.51 -5.46
C ASN A 98 -6.75 -17.44 -4.37
N GLU A 99 -6.37 -17.21 -3.12
CA GLU A 99 -6.87 -17.98 -1.97
C GLU A 99 -8.39 -17.86 -1.82
N LEU A 100 -8.94 -16.65 -1.90
CA LEU A 100 -10.38 -16.42 -1.80
C LEU A 100 -11.14 -17.02 -2.99
N LEU A 101 -10.58 -16.99 -4.21
CA LEU A 101 -11.18 -17.66 -5.37
C LEU A 101 -11.30 -19.17 -5.17
N LEU A 102 -10.27 -19.81 -4.62
CA LEU A 102 -10.30 -21.25 -4.29
C LEU A 102 -11.36 -21.56 -3.23
N GLU A 103 -11.43 -20.75 -2.16
CA GLU A 103 -12.41 -20.89 -1.09
C GLU A 103 -13.86 -20.74 -1.59
N MET A 104 -14.10 -19.78 -2.49
CA MET A 104 -15.40 -19.60 -3.16
C MET A 104 -15.78 -20.81 -4.03
N GLY A 105 -14.82 -21.40 -4.75
CA GLY A 105 -15.05 -22.59 -5.56
C GLY A 105 -15.43 -23.81 -4.73
N ALA A 106 -14.79 -24.00 -3.58
CA ALA A 106 -15.09 -25.09 -2.64
C ALA A 106 -16.49 -24.95 -2.03
N THR A 107 -16.88 -23.73 -1.65
CA THR A 107 -18.20 -23.43 -1.08
C THR A 107 -19.35 -23.70 -2.05
N ARG A 108 -19.12 -23.61 -3.37
CA ARG A 108 -20.11 -23.93 -4.40
C ARG A 108 -20.28 -25.43 -4.70
N SER A 109 -19.31 -26.24 -4.29
CA SER A 109 -19.27 -27.69 -4.55
C SER A 109 -19.78 -28.52 -3.37
N SER A 110 -20.16 -27.87 -2.27
CA SER A 110 -20.70 -28.44 -1.03
C SER A 110 -22.20 -28.17 -0.92
#